data_AF-A0A7V6BCY3-F1
#
_entry.id   AF-A0A7V6BCY3-F1
#
_cell.length_a   1.000
_cell.length_b   1.000
_cell.length_c   1.000
_cell.angle_alpha   90.00
_cell.angle_beta   90.00
_cell.angle_gamma   90.00
#
_symmetry.space_group_name_H-M   'P 1'
#
loop_
_entity.id
_entity.type
_entity.pdbx_description
1 polymer ?
#
loop_
_entity_poly.entity_id
_entity_poly.type
_entity_poly.pdbx_seq_one_letter_code
_entity_poly.pdbx_strand_id
1 'polypeptide(L)'
;MQVDYTRRKAVMGRSLKLGHCVCNPKQPCPCDNFRNFNICTCAGEKLPQTSDRISLLKYVKKAGCTSKIGLGDLKQILNRLPQFDNPRILIGASAGDDAGVFELIDGKCIVQTVDIFTPSVDDPFIYGQIAAANSLSDIYAMGGEPLTALSIVGFPIDDLPGTVLEDVLKGCIQKLKEAGCVLLGGHSMQSDEIFCGLSVTGLMDIKDVKARSNSKPGDVIILTKPLGNGMISFAAQLDRLEKRYLEQATSFMTMLNREPSLLMKKYGVNACTDVTGFGLLGHLVEMARDSRVVAEIDLAAVPVLEGVRFCLDNDLLPGGIERNLEYTSAWVRVHGNQDSKELSVLYDPQTSGGLLISIPETFARDFINELLNQNVIGASIIGKVIKPTDELPDGGVVIMNNQLNNIVTQNAEDKNY
;
A
#
# COMPACT_ATOMS: atom_id res chain seq x y z
N MET A 1 8.83 -20.67 -32.97
CA MET A 1 10.03 -20.08 -33.59
C MET A 1 11.04 -21.21 -33.78
N GLN A 2 11.55 -21.44 -34.99
CA GLN A 2 12.53 -22.50 -35.24
C GLN A 2 13.86 -22.14 -34.56
N VAL A 3 14.50 -23.10 -33.88
CA VAL A 3 15.75 -22.87 -33.15
C VAL A 3 16.89 -22.56 -34.13
N ASP A 4 17.50 -21.37 -34.03
CA ASP A 4 18.69 -21.00 -34.79
C ASP A 4 19.95 -21.47 -34.08
N TYR A 5 20.34 -22.73 -34.37
CA TYR A 5 21.52 -23.35 -33.79
C TYR A 5 22.83 -22.63 -34.12
N THR A 6 22.89 -21.95 -35.27
CA THR A 6 24.08 -21.20 -35.70
C THR A 6 24.28 -19.99 -34.80
N ARG A 7 23.22 -19.20 -34.61
CA ARG A 7 23.22 -18.06 -33.68
C ARG A 7 23.51 -18.52 -32.25
N ARG A 8 22.85 -19.57 -31.78
CA ARG A 8 23.06 -20.15 -30.44
C ARG A 8 24.54 -20.46 -30.21
N LYS A 9 25.16 -21.23 -31.12
CA LYS A 9 26.57 -21.63 -31.03
C LYS A 9 27.50 -20.41 -31.03
N ALA A 10 27.23 -19.41 -31.87
CA ALA A 10 28.00 -18.18 -31.91
C ALA A 10 27.92 -17.39 -30.59
N VAL A 11 26.72 -17.26 -30.02
CA VAL A 11 26.51 -16.55 -28.75
C VAL A 11 27.19 -17.28 -27.59
N MET A 12 27.00 -18.61 -27.49
CA MET A 12 27.67 -19.42 -26.47
C MET A 12 29.20 -19.38 -26.61
N GLY A 13 29.73 -19.42 -27.83
CA GLY A 13 31.17 -19.31 -28.06
C GLY A 13 31.75 -18.00 -27.54
N ARG A 14 30.99 -16.88 -27.62
CA ARG A 14 31.39 -15.61 -27.01
C ARG A 14 31.31 -15.66 -25.48
N SER A 15 30.20 -16.15 -24.92
CA SER A 15 30.02 -16.29 -23.47
C SER A 15 31.10 -17.16 -22.82
N LEU A 16 31.45 -18.29 -23.45
CA LEU A 16 32.51 -19.18 -22.97
C LEU A 16 33.88 -18.50 -22.96
N LYS A 17 34.20 -17.69 -23.99
CA LYS A 17 35.43 -16.89 -24.01
C LYS A 17 35.49 -15.84 -22.91
N LEU A 18 34.34 -15.29 -22.52
CA LEU A 18 34.22 -14.31 -21.44
C LEU A 18 34.23 -14.96 -20.04
N GLY A 19 34.02 -16.27 -19.95
CA GLY A 19 33.88 -17.01 -18.69
C GLY A 19 32.52 -16.84 -18.00
N HIS A 20 31.60 -16.05 -18.57
CA HIS A 20 30.28 -15.78 -18.00
C HIS A 20 29.20 -15.64 -19.10
N CYS A 21 27.92 -15.72 -18.71
CA CYS A 21 26.80 -15.49 -19.61
C CYS A 21 26.80 -14.06 -20.13
N VAL A 22 26.72 -13.83 -21.44
CA VAL A 22 26.51 -12.48 -21.99
C VAL A 22 25.16 -11.87 -21.57
N CYS A 23 24.21 -12.71 -21.17
CA CYS A 23 22.91 -12.31 -20.64
C CYS A 23 22.95 -11.88 -19.17
N ASN A 24 23.88 -12.44 -18.40
CA ASN A 24 23.96 -12.31 -16.96
C ASN A 24 25.42 -12.48 -16.54
N PRO A 25 26.14 -11.38 -16.29
CA PRO A 25 27.56 -11.45 -15.97
C PRO A 25 27.86 -12.16 -14.63
N LYS A 26 26.83 -12.43 -13.80
CA LYS A 26 26.97 -13.19 -12.55
C LYS A 26 26.91 -14.71 -12.74
N GLN A 27 26.47 -15.20 -13.90
CA GLN A 27 26.34 -16.64 -14.16
C GLN A 27 27.46 -17.15 -15.09
N PRO A 28 27.96 -18.38 -14.89
CA PRO A 28 28.87 -19.01 -15.84
C PRO A 28 28.15 -19.41 -17.14
N CYS A 29 28.91 -19.64 -18.21
CA CYS A 29 28.41 -20.30 -19.42
C CYS A 29 29.02 -21.71 -19.54
N PRO A 30 28.23 -22.78 -19.79
CA PRO A 30 26.77 -22.80 -19.88
C PRO A 30 26.12 -22.54 -18.52
N CYS A 31 25.07 -21.72 -18.52
CA CYS A 31 24.23 -21.46 -17.34
C CYS A 31 23.26 -22.61 -17.09
N ASP A 32 22.56 -22.58 -15.94
CA ASP A 32 21.64 -23.65 -15.54
C ASP A 32 20.47 -23.82 -16.51
N ASN A 33 19.96 -22.73 -17.09
CA ASN A 33 18.92 -22.81 -18.13
C ASN A 33 19.36 -23.65 -19.35
N PHE A 34 20.62 -23.48 -19.77
CA PHE A 34 21.17 -24.27 -20.86
C PHE A 34 21.39 -25.73 -20.44
N ARG A 35 21.91 -25.97 -19.24
CA ARG A 35 22.19 -27.33 -18.73
C ARG A 35 20.90 -28.14 -18.55
N ASN A 36 19.86 -27.51 -18.03
CA ASN A 36 18.62 -28.18 -17.65
C ASN A 36 17.64 -28.30 -18.82
N PHE A 37 17.58 -27.29 -19.70
CA PHE A 37 16.55 -27.23 -20.74
C PHE A 37 17.09 -27.20 -22.17
N ASN A 38 18.42 -27.17 -22.36
CA ASN A 38 19.07 -27.01 -23.67
C ASN A 38 18.56 -25.76 -24.44
N ILE A 39 18.28 -24.69 -23.68
CA ILE A 39 17.78 -23.40 -24.16
C ILE A 39 18.79 -22.31 -23.84
N CYS A 40 19.09 -21.46 -24.84
CA CYS A 40 20.01 -20.33 -24.69
C CYS A 40 19.23 -19.01 -24.77
N THR A 41 18.84 -18.46 -23.62
CA THR A 41 18.13 -17.16 -23.56
C THR A 41 18.93 -16.02 -24.17
N CYS A 42 20.26 -16.08 -24.08
CA CYS A 42 21.19 -15.14 -24.74
C CYS A 42 21.05 -15.10 -26.26
N ALA A 43 20.59 -16.20 -26.86
CA ALA A 43 20.38 -16.32 -28.29
C ALA A 43 18.97 -15.85 -28.71
N GLY A 44 18.15 -15.36 -27.77
CA GLY A 44 16.77 -14.95 -28.00
C GLY A 44 15.76 -16.09 -27.89
N GLU A 45 16.17 -17.23 -27.31
CA GLU A 45 15.27 -18.36 -27.06
C GLU A 45 14.51 -18.16 -25.75
N LYS A 46 13.29 -18.69 -25.67
CA LYS A 46 12.47 -18.60 -24.46
C LYS A 46 12.32 -19.97 -23.83
N LEU A 47 12.28 -20.01 -22.50
CA LEU A 47 11.90 -21.22 -21.78
C LEU A 47 10.48 -21.66 -22.18
N PRO A 48 10.16 -22.96 -22.15
CA PRO A 48 8.83 -23.44 -22.42
C PRO A 48 7.90 -22.85 -21.36
N GLN A 49 6.90 -22.09 -21.79
CA GLN A 49 5.95 -21.49 -20.86
C GLN A 49 4.86 -22.50 -20.54
N THR A 50 4.63 -22.75 -19.26
CA THR A 50 3.53 -23.61 -18.80
C THR A 50 2.21 -22.86 -19.00
N SER A 51 1.18 -23.57 -19.49
CA SER A 51 -0.16 -23.02 -19.70
C SER A 51 -1.02 -23.01 -18.44
N ASP A 52 -0.45 -23.35 -17.29
CA ASP A 52 -1.17 -23.42 -16.03
C ASP A 52 -1.46 -22.01 -15.51
N ARG A 53 -2.58 -21.85 -14.80
CA ARG A 53 -2.97 -20.58 -14.19
C ARG A 53 -1.87 -20.15 -13.19
N ILE A 54 -1.15 -19.09 -13.55
CA ILE A 54 -0.03 -18.56 -12.75
C ILE A 54 -0.58 -17.91 -11.47
N SER A 55 -0.02 -18.29 -10.32
CA SER A 55 -0.30 -17.70 -9.02
C SER A 55 0.83 -16.73 -8.68
N LEU A 56 0.55 -15.43 -8.71
CA LEU A 56 1.57 -14.39 -8.54
C LEU A 56 2.25 -14.40 -7.17
N LEU A 57 1.55 -14.82 -6.11
CA LEU A 57 2.12 -14.87 -4.76
C LEU A 57 3.31 -15.84 -4.64
N LYS A 58 3.42 -16.82 -5.55
CA LYS A 58 4.54 -17.77 -5.62
C LYS A 58 5.81 -17.18 -6.21
N TYR A 59 5.74 -16.00 -6.82
CA TYR A 59 6.85 -15.33 -7.49
C TYR A 59 7.40 -14.12 -6.72
N VAL A 60 6.94 -13.88 -5.50
CA VAL A 60 7.34 -12.73 -4.68
C VAL A 60 7.91 -13.18 -3.35
N LYS A 61 8.91 -12.45 -2.83
CA LYS A 61 9.46 -12.72 -1.49
C LYS A 61 8.58 -12.17 -0.37
N LYS A 62 7.98 -11.01 -0.60
CA LYS A 62 7.12 -10.28 0.33
C LYS A 62 5.88 -9.84 -0.44
N ALA A 63 4.68 -10.10 0.07
CA ALA A 63 3.43 -9.79 -0.63
C ALA A 63 2.96 -8.35 -0.35
N GLY A 64 2.52 -7.63 -1.38
CA GLY A 64 1.93 -6.30 -1.22
C GLY A 64 2.87 -5.26 -0.59
N CYS A 65 2.32 -4.34 0.19
CA CYS A 65 3.07 -3.28 0.87
C CYS A 65 4.05 -3.78 1.95
N THR A 66 4.04 -5.07 2.31
CA THR A 66 5.08 -5.66 3.20
C THR A 66 6.49 -5.59 2.57
N SER A 67 6.57 -5.39 1.25
CA SER A 67 7.80 -5.23 0.47
C SER A 67 8.52 -3.88 0.68
N LYS A 68 7.86 -2.86 1.27
CA LYS A 68 8.44 -1.54 1.53
C LYS A 68 9.65 -1.60 2.50
N ILE A 69 10.57 -0.64 2.35
CA ILE A 69 11.65 -0.37 3.31
C ILE A 69 11.01 0.11 4.62
N GLY A 70 11.58 -0.28 5.77
CA GLY A 70 11.07 0.15 7.07
C GLY A 70 11.12 1.67 7.23
N LEU A 71 10.14 2.23 7.92
CA LEU A 71 10.01 3.69 8.08
C LEU A 71 11.24 4.32 8.76
N GLY A 72 11.80 3.66 9.79
CA GLY A 72 12.99 4.12 10.50
C GLY A 72 14.22 4.25 9.58
N ASP A 73 14.50 3.22 8.78
CA ASP A 73 15.60 3.21 7.82
C ASP A 73 15.40 4.30 6.75
N LEU A 74 14.19 4.39 6.21
CA LEU A 74 13.85 5.37 5.16
C LEU A 74 14.06 6.80 5.67
N LYS A 75 13.53 7.13 6.86
CA LYS A 75 13.71 8.46 7.48
C LYS A 75 15.18 8.80 7.71
N GLN A 76 15.99 7.85 8.16
CA GLN A 76 17.41 8.08 8.39
C GLN A 76 18.13 8.49 7.09
N ILE A 77 17.76 7.89 5.97
CA ILE A 77 18.32 8.20 4.65
C ILE A 77 17.81 9.56 4.17
N LEU A 78 16.49 9.78 4.17
CA LEU A 78 15.86 10.99 3.64
C LEU A 78 16.29 12.26 4.38
N ASN A 79 16.47 12.19 5.71
CA ASN A 79 16.90 13.33 6.52
C ASN A 79 18.33 13.81 6.21
N ARG A 80 19.12 13.03 5.46
CA ARG A 80 20.50 13.38 5.07
C ARG A 80 20.59 13.94 3.65
N LEU A 81 19.49 13.97 2.92
CA LEU A 81 19.46 14.47 1.55
C LEU A 81 19.41 16.01 1.53
N PRO A 82 19.98 16.65 0.49
CA PRO A 82 19.85 18.10 0.32
C PRO A 82 18.38 18.47 0.12
N GLN A 83 17.98 19.58 0.73
CA GLN A 83 16.63 20.12 0.58
C GLN A 83 16.56 21.08 -0.59
N PHE A 84 15.40 21.14 -1.24
CA PHE A 84 15.10 22.17 -2.23
C PHE A 84 14.47 23.37 -1.54
N ASP A 85 15.09 24.54 -1.70
CA ASP A 85 14.53 25.81 -1.24
C ASP A 85 13.77 26.48 -2.40
N ASN A 86 12.46 26.26 -2.45
CA ASN A 86 11.58 26.87 -3.44
C ASN A 86 10.24 27.22 -2.79
N PRO A 87 9.80 28.49 -2.82
CA PRO A 87 8.61 28.95 -2.11
C PRO A 87 7.31 28.32 -2.62
N ARG A 88 7.32 27.70 -3.81
CA ARG A 88 6.16 26.99 -4.36
C ARG A 88 6.01 25.56 -3.84
N ILE A 89 6.98 25.04 -3.08
CA ILE A 89 6.84 23.74 -2.43
C ILE A 89 5.97 23.94 -1.19
N LEU A 90 4.72 23.45 -1.25
CA LEU A 90 3.80 23.51 -0.12
C LEU A 90 4.02 22.32 0.82
N ILE A 91 4.22 21.14 0.24
CA ILE A 91 4.55 19.90 0.95
C ILE A 91 5.68 19.22 0.18
N GLY A 92 6.85 19.14 0.80
CA GLY A 92 8.07 18.62 0.19
C GLY A 92 8.51 17.27 0.75
N ALA A 93 9.52 16.68 0.13
CA ALA A 93 10.10 15.40 0.57
C ALA A 93 10.58 15.41 2.03
N SER A 94 10.96 16.57 2.55
CA SER A 94 11.39 16.76 3.94
C SER A 94 10.24 16.75 4.95
N ALA A 95 9.02 17.09 4.52
CA ALA A 95 7.82 16.97 5.33
C ALA A 95 7.35 15.51 5.41
N GLY A 96 7.64 14.71 4.38
CA GLY A 96 7.42 13.26 4.37
C GLY A 96 5.95 12.85 4.46
N ASP A 97 5.04 13.70 3.99
CA ASP A 97 3.60 13.40 3.85
C ASP A 97 3.34 12.42 2.69
N ASP A 98 2.08 12.05 2.45
CA ASP A 98 1.72 11.02 1.47
C ASP A 98 2.08 11.38 0.01
N ALA A 99 2.04 12.67 -0.34
CA ALA A 99 2.42 13.16 -1.66
C ALA A 99 3.12 14.51 -1.62
N GLY A 100 3.92 14.79 -2.65
CA GLY A 100 4.49 16.12 -2.87
C GLY A 100 3.45 17.08 -3.42
N VAL A 101 3.38 18.29 -2.86
CA VAL A 101 2.47 19.35 -3.32
C VAL A 101 3.27 20.58 -3.75
N PHE A 102 3.05 20.99 -4.99
CA PHE A 102 3.72 22.14 -5.58
C PHE A 102 2.70 23.14 -6.16
N GLU A 103 2.83 24.41 -5.78
CA GLU A 103 1.97 25.48 -6.27
C GLU A 103 2.26 25.80 -7.73
N LEU A 104 1.19 25.89 -8.52
CA LEU A 104 1.22 26.31 -9.92
C LEU A 104 0.87 27.81 -10.01
N ILE A 105 -0.10 28.15 -10.85
CA ILE A 105 -0.63 29.50 -11.02
C ILE A 105 -2.10 29.53 -10.55
N ASP A 106 -2.61 30.72 -10.26
CA ASP A 106 -4.02 30.97 -9.93
C ASP A 106 -4.56 30.14 -8.75
N GLY A 107 -3.71 29.87 -7.75
CA GLY A 107 -4.09 29.10 -6.55
C GLY A 107 -4.29 27.61 -6.80
N LYS A 108 -3.89 27.09 -7.97
CA LYS A 108 -3.86 25.65 -8.26
C LYS A 108 -2.56 25.01 -7.78
N CYS A 109 -2.64 23.76 -7.37
CA CYS A 109 -1.49 22.96 -6.98
C CYS A 109 -1.48 21.64 -7.76
N ILE A 110 -0.28 21.18 -8.10
CA ILE A 110 -0.05 19.81 -8.53
C ILE A 110 0.24 18.95 -7.30
N VAL A 111 -0.33 17.75 -7.29
CA VAL A 111 -0.07 16.72 -6.28
C VAL A 111 0.61 15.55 -7.00
N GLN A 112 1.78 15.14 -6.54
CA GLN A 112 2.55 14.09 -7.19
C GLN A 112 2.94 13.00 -6.20
N THR A 113 2.63 11.77 -6.58
CA THR A 113 3.05 10.57 -5.84
C THR A 113 3.60 9.53 -6.81
N VAL A 114 4.33 8.56 -6.25
CA VAL A 114 4.71 7.32 -6.91
C VAL A 114 4.71 6.21 -5.88
N ASP A 115 4.04 5.11 -6.21
CA ASP A 115 4.02 3.96 -5.34
C ASP A 115 4.09 2.67 -6.16
N ILE A 116 4.97 1.75 -5.75
CA ILE A 116 5.21 0.45 -6.39
C ILE A 116 5.34 -0.63 -5.33
N PHE A 117 4.82 -1.82 -5.60
CA PHE A 117 4.93 -2.96 -4.69
C PHE A 117 4.77 -4.26 -5.46
N THR A 118 5.12 -5.37 -4.81
CA THR A 118 4.98 -6.74 -5.32
C THR A 118 3.53 -7.23 -5.21
N PRO A 119 3.09 -8.21 -6.01
CA PRO A 119 1.77 -8.84 -5.89
C PRO A 119 1.29 -9.14 -4.46
N SER A 120 0.05 -8.75 -4.16
CA SER A 120 -0.67 -9.07 -2.91
C SER A 120 -1.74 -10.15 -3.08
N VAL A 121 -2.02 -10.54 -4.32
CA VAL A 121 -3.03 -11.54 -4.70
C VAL A 121 -2.49 -12.36 -5.87
N ASP A 122 -3.11 -13.52 -6.12
CA ASP A 122 -2.69 -14.41 -7.21
C ASP A 122 -3.11 -13.94 -8.59
N ASP A 123 -4.27 -13.30 -8.71
CA ASP A 123 -4.85 -12.94 -10.00
C ASP A 123 -4.17 -11.67 -10.57
N PRO A 124 -3.56 -11.72 -11.76
CA PRO A 124 -2.82 -10.59 -12.32
C PRO A 124 -3.68 -9.36 -12.58
N PHE A 125 -4.91 -9.56 -13.07
CA PHE A 125 -5.82 -8.46 -13.35
C PHE A 125 -6.22 -7.74 -12.06
N ILE A 126 -6.59 -8.51 -11.03
CA ILE A 126 -6.91 -7.96 -9.72
C ILE A 126 -5.68 -7.26 -9.10
N TYR A 127 -4.49 -7.85 -9.19
CA TYR A 127 -3.27 -7.19 -8.71
C TYR A 127 -3.06 -5.83 -9.38
N GLY A 128 -3.29 -5.74 -10.70
CA GLY A 128 -3.26 -4.47 -11.43
C GLY A 128 -4.25 -3.44 -10.89
N GLN A 129 -5.48 -3.87 -10.55
CA GLN A 129 -6.47 -2.98 -9.91
C GLN A 129 -6.00 -2.50 -8.54
N ILE A 130 -5.44 -3.38 -7.71
CA ILE A 130 -4.93 -3.04 -6.38
C ILE A 130 -3.74 -2.07 -6.50
N ALA A 131 -2.81 -2.32 -7.43
CA ALA A 131 -1.67 -1.44 -7.71
C ALA A 131 -2.15 -0.02 -8.07
N ALA A 132 -3.12 0.09 -8.96
CA ALA A 132 -3.69 1.39 -9.32
C ALA A 132 -4.44 2.06 -8.16
N ALA A 133 -5.28 1.32 -7.43
CA ALA A 133 -6.03 1.85 -6.29
C ALA A 133 -5.09 2.41 -5.20
N ASN A 134 -4.02 1.68 -4.89
CA ASN A 134 -3.01 2.10 -3.93
C ASN A 134 -2.26 3.35 -4.44
N SER A 135 -1.77 3.37 -5.68
CA SER A 135 -1.04 4.54 -6.21
C SER A 135 -1.91 5.80 -6.33
N LEU A 136 -3.24 5.66 -6.44
CA LEU A 136 -4.18 6.78 -6.41
C LEU A 136 -4.47 7.27 -4.99
N SER A 137 -4.21 6.45 -3.97
CA SER A 137 -4.61 6.69 -2.59
C SER A 137 -3.98 7.95 -1.99
N ASP A 138 -2.68 8.17 -2.21
CA ASP A 138 -2.00 9.38 -1.69
C ASP A 138 -2.62 10.66 -2.27
N ILE A 139 -3.04 10.66 -3.54
CA ILE A 139 -3.73 11.81 -4.14
C ILE A 139 -5.03 12.08 -3.38
N TYR A 140 -5.79 11.03 -3.06
CA TYR A 140 -7.03 11.14 -2.30
C TYR A 140 -6.79 11.58 -0.85
N ALA A 141 -5.73 11.09 -0.20
CA ALA A 141 -5.35 11.48 1.16
C ALA A 141 -5.05 12.98 1.27
N MET A 142 -4.39 13.56 0.25
CA MET A 142 -4.14 15.00 0.17
C MET A 142 -5.39 15.85 -0.16
N GLY A 143 -6.51 15.22 -0.51
CA GLY A 143 -7.70 15.89 -1.04
C GLY A 143 -7.58 16.27 -2.52
N GLY A 144 -6.65 15.67 -3.26
CA GLY A 144 -6.46 15.88 -4.70
C GLY A 144 -7.44 15.12 -5.58
N GLU A 145 -7.58 15.58 -6.82
CA GLU A 145 -8.25 14.85 -7.90
C GLU A 145 -7.19 14.23 -8.84
N PRO A 146 -7.14 12.91 -8.99
CA PRO A 146 -6.21 12.27 -9.92
C PRO A 146 -6.49 12.67 -11.38
N LEU A 147 -5.44 13.02 -12.13
CA LEU A 147 -5.57 13.47 -13.53
C LEU A 147 -4.89 12.51 -14.50
N THR A 148 -3.60 12.24 -14.28
CA THR A 148 -2.79 11.40 -15.17
C THR A 148 -1.90 10.45 -14.41
N ALA A 149 -1.56 9.32 -15.03
CA ALA A 149 -0.64 8.34 -14.45
C ALA A 149 0.41 7.86 -15.47
N LEU A 150 1.54 7.37 -14.96
CA LEU A 150 2.58 6.64 -15.69
C LEU A 150 2.83 5.31 -14.99
N SER A 151 2.79 4.20 -15.72
CA SER A 151 3.05 2.88 -15.13
C SER A 151 4.53 2.63 -14.92
N ILE A 152 4.90 2.02 -13.81
CA ILE A 152 6.26 1.56 -13.50
C ILE A 152 6.19 0.06 -13.25
N VAL A 153 6.94 -0.72 -14.04
CA VAL A 153 6.84 -2.18 -14.04
C VAL A 153 8.23 -2.83 -13.99
N GLY A 154 8.40 -3.79 -13.08
CA GLY A 154 9.43 -4.81 -13.11
C GLY A 154 8.78 -6.17 -13.38
N PHE A 155 9.25 -6.89 -14.40
CA PHE A 155 8.66 -8.18 -14.76
C PHE A 155 9.70 -9.14 -15.33
N PRO A 156 9.68 -10.44 -14.95
CA PRO A 156 10.58 -11.45 -15.47
C PRO A 156 10.06 -11.98 -16.82
N ILE A 157 10.20 -11.19 -17.91
CA ILE A 157 9.58 -11.51 -19.22
C ILE A 157 10.15 -12.77 -19.88
N ASP A 158 11.33 -13.19 -19.44
CA ASP A 158 12.00 -14.40 -19.91
C ASP A 158 11.46 -15.67 -19.21
N ASP A 159 10.91 -15.53 -18.00
CA ASP A 159 10.41 -16.64 -17.19
C ASP A 159 8.88 -16.74 -17.22
N LEU A 160 8.18 -15.61 -17.34
CA LEU A 160 6.71 -15.55 -17.33
C LEU A 160 6.09 -15.11 -18.67
N PRO A 161 4.87 -15.57 -18.99
CA PRO A 161 4.15 -15.11 -20.17
C PRO A 161 3.85 -13.63 -20.15
N GLY A 162 4.04 -12.96 -21.28
CA GLY A 162 3.69 -11.55 -21.44
C GLY A 162 2.20 -11.27 -21.24
N THR A 163 1.33 -12.27 -21.39
CA THR A 163 -0.11 -12.16 -21.11
C THR A 163 -0.39 -11.89 -19.63
N VAL A 164 0.47 -12.34 -18.71
CA VAL A 164 0.35 -12.00 -17.29
C VAL A 164 0.53 -10.50 -17.09
N LEU A 165 1.58 -9.92 -17.68
CA LEU A 165 1.80 -8.47 -17.63
C LEU A 165 0.67 -7.70 -18.33
N GLU A 166 0.17 -8.21 -19.46
CA GLU A 166 -0.99 -7.64 -20.14
C GLU A 166 -2.21 -7.54 -19.21
N ASP A 167 -2.50 -8.62 -18.46
CA ASP A 167 -3.62 -8.64 -17.52
C ASP A 167 -3.43 -7.69 -16.35
N VAL A 168 -2.21 -7.58 -15.80
CA VAL A 168 -1.87 -6.55 -14.79
C VAL A 168 -2.18 -5.16 -15.32
N LEU A 169 -1.69 -4.81 -16.51
CA LEU A 169 -1.91 -3.48 -17.08
C LEU A 169 -3.38 -3.21 -17.42
N LYS A 170 -4.14 -4.22 -17.87
CA LYS A 170 -5.60 -4.09 -18.05
C LYS A 170 -6.31 -3.78 -16.74
N GLY A 171 -5.91 -4.44 -15.65
CA GLY A 171 -6.42 -4.17 -14.30
C GLY A 171 -6.15 -2.74 -13.86
N CYS A 172 -4.91 -2.26 -14.05
CA CYS A 172 -4.55 -0.86 -13.76
C CYS A 172 -5.42 0.11 -14.56
N ILE A 173 -5.54 -0.10 -15.87
CA ILE A 173 -6.31 0.78 -16.76
C ILE A 173 -7.79 0.81 -16.38
N GLN A 174 -8.38 -0.34 -16.01
CA GLN A 174 -9.78 -0.36 -15.58
C GLN A 174 -9.99 0.48 -14.33
N LYS A 175 -9.11 0.36 -13.33
CA LYS A 175 -9.20 1.11 -12.09
C LYS A 175 -8.92 2.61 -12.29
N LEU A 176 -7.99 2.96 -13.18
CA LEU A 176 -7.74 4.35 -13.56
C LEU A 176 -8.96 4.99 -14.25
N LYS A 177 -9.65 4.25 -15.12
CA LYS A 177 -10.91 4.71 -15.74
C LYS A 177 -12.00 4.98 -14.70
N GLU A 178 -12.15 4.11 -13.70
CA GLU A 178 -13.06 4.33 -12.57
C GLU A 178 -12.72 5.61 -11.80
N ALA A 179 -11.43 5.92 -11.65
CA ALA A 179 -10.95 7.13 -10.99
C ALA A 179 -11.02 8.40 -11.85
N GLY A 180 -11.35 8.31 -13.14
CA GLY A 180 -11.26 9.43 -14.09
C GLY A 180 -9.82 9.82 -14.47
N CYS A 181 -8.83 8.98 -14.18
CA CYS A 181 -7.41 9.23 -14.40
C CYS A 181 -6.92 8.59 -15.71
N VAL A 182 -6.06 9.29 -16.46
CA VAL A 182 -5.57 8.83 -17.77
C VAL A 182 -4.16 8.26 -17.67
N LEU A 183 -3.97 7.00 -18.10
CA LEU A 183 -2.64 6.43 -18.27
C LEU A 183 -1.98 7.00 -19.55
N LEU A 184 -0.90 7.77 -19.39
CA LEU A 184 -0.21 8.44 -20.50
C LEU A 184 0.98 7.66 -21.06
N GLY A 185 1.39 6.60 -20.39
CA GLY A 185 2.56 5.80 -20.76
C GLY A 185 3.16 5.13 -19.54
N GLY A 186 4.46 4.85 -19.60
CA GLY A 186 5.17 4.25 -18.49
C GLY A 186 6.56 3.77 -18.85
N HIS A 187 7.18 3.07 -17.90
CA HIS A 187 8.48 2.43 -18.05
C HIS A 187 8.44 1.00 -17.51
N SER A 188 9.10 0.09 -18.22
CA SER A 188 9.20 -1.33 -17.86
C SER A 188 10.66 -1.77 -17.85
N MET A 189 11.03 -2.58 -16.86
CA MET A 189 12.36 -3.13 -16.70
C MET A 189 12.31 -4.65 -16.54
N GLN A 190 13.25 -5.36 -17.16
CA GLN A 190 13.48 -6.77 -16.85
C GLN A 190 13.87 -6.91 -15.38
N SER A 191 13.16 -7.76 -14.64
CA SER A 191 13.42 -7.97 -13.22
C SER A 191 13.17 -9.41 -12.82
N ASP A 192 13.93 -9.92 -11.86
CA ASP A 192 13.73 -11.26 -11.28
C ASP A 192 12.47 -11.31 -10.39
N GLU A 193 11.97 -10.16 -9.92
CA GLU A 193 10.74 -10.05 -9.13
C GLU A 193 9.66 -9.25 -9.90
N ILE A 194 8.40 -9.59 -9.64
CA ILE A 194 7.26 -8.85 -10.18
C ILE A 194 6.97 -7.65 -9.28
N PHE A 195 6.96 -6.45 -9.86
CA PHE A 195 6.41 -5.27 -9.21
C PHE A 195 5.75 -4.36 -10.23
N CYS A 196 4.68 -3.70 -9.80
CA CYS A 196 3.88 -2.79 -10.59
C CYS A 196 3.35 -1.70 -9.68
N GLY A 197 3.21 -0.52 -10.24
CA GLY A 197 2.56 0.61 -9.61
C GLY A 197 2.60 1.80 -10.55
N LEU A 198 2.14 2.95 -10.07
CA LEU A 198 1.96 4.13 -10.89
C LEU A 198 2.63 5.34 -10.23
N SER A 199 3.24 6.19 -11.05
CA SER A 199 3.38 7.60 -10.71
C SER A 199 2.10 8.32 -11.10
N VAL A 200 1.50 9.05 -10.16
CA VAL A 200 0.22 9.74 -10.36
C VAL A 200 0.41 11.23 -10.17
N THR A 201 -0.20 11.99 -11.06
CA THR A 201 -0.33 13.44 -10.98
C THR A 201 -1.80 13.78 -10.77
N GLY A 202 -2.07 14.53 -9.72
CA GLY A 202 -3.38 15.11 -9.42
C GLY A 202 -3.35 16.64 -9.38
N LEU A 203 -4.54 17.23 -9.29
CA LEU A 203 -4.76 18.67 -9.15
C LEU A 203 -5.63 18.97 -7.94
N MET A 204 -5.38 20.11 -7.30
CA MET A 204 -6.26 20.66 -6.26
C MET A 204 -6.13 22.18 -6.15
N ASP A 205 -7.06 22.80 -5.43
CA ASP A 205 -6.93 24.19 -4.99
C ASP A 205 -6.06 24.26 -3.73
N ILE A 206 -5.24 25.32 -3.61
CA ILE A 206 -4.35 25.52 -2.46
C ILE A 206 -5.08 25.55 -1.10
N LYS A 207 -6.33 26.02 -1.09
CA LYS A 207 -7.19 26.06 0.10
C LYS A 207 -7.66 24.67 0.56
N ASP A 208 -7.62 23.68 -0.33
CA ASP A 208 -8.14 22.34 -0.08
C ASP A 208 -7.05 21.37 0.38
N VAL A 209 -5.78 21.82 0.43
CA VAL A 209 -4.63 21.01 0.89
C VAL A 209 -4.93 20.40 2.26
N LYS A 210 -4.93 19.07 2.33
CA LYS A 210 -5.06 18.31 3.57
C LYS A 210 -3.72 17.71 3.95
N ALA A 211 -3.00 18.37 4.85
CA ALA A 211 -1.80 17.81 5.46
C ALA A 211 -2.18 16.87 6.61
N ARG A 212 -1.33 15.88 6.90
CA ARG A 212 -1.51 15.03 8.08
C ARG A 212 -1.20 15.74 9.41
N SER A 213 -0.58 16.92 9.36
CA SER A 213 0.01 17.63 10.51
C SER A 213 -0.93 18.63 11.21
N ASN A 214 -2.25 18.44 11.13
CA ASN A 214 -3.22 19.43 11.61
C ASN A 214 -4.38 18.82 12.42
N SER A 215 -4.20 17.61 12.97
CA SER A 215 -5.14 17.01 13.92
C SER A 215 -5.28 17.88 15.18
N LYS A 216 -6.48 17.98 15.75
CA LYS A 216 -6.75 18.86 16.90
C LYS A 216 -7.33 18.10 18.09
N PRO A 217 -6.98 18.46 19.34
CA PRO A 217 -7.64 17.91 20.51
C PRO A 217 -9.16 18.11 20.45
N GLY A 218 -9.93 17.04 20.69
CA GLY A 218 -11.38 16.99 20.53
C GLY A 218 -11.84 16.44 19.18
N ASP A 219 -10.94 16.25 18.23
CA ASP A 219 -11.26 15.51 17.00
C ASP A 219 -11.48 14.03 17.32
N VAL A 220 -12.32 13.38 16.52
CA VAL A 220 -12.37 11.91 16.46
C VAL A 220 -11.53 11.39 15.29
N ILE A 221 -11.12 10.14 15.41
CA ILE A 221 -10.29 9.44 14.42
C ILE A 221 -11.17 8.42 13.71
N ILE A 222 -11.26 8.53 12.38
CA ILE A 222 -12.02 7.63 11.52
C ILE A 222 -11.06 6.81 10.67
N LEU A 223 -11.30 5.50 10.58
CA LEU A 223 -10.66 4.60 9.63
C LEU A 223 -11.71 4.15 8.61
N THR A 224 -11.41 4.27 7.31
CA THR A 224 -12.41 4.07 6.24
C THR A 224 -12.40 2.69 5.61
N LYS A 225 -11.39 1.84 5.90
CA LYS A 225 -11.35 0.43 5.49
C LYS A 225 -10.86 -0.45 6.64
N PRO A 226 -11.32 -1.71 6.74
CA PRO A 226 -10.84 -2.61 7.77
C PRO A 226 -9.35 -2.97 7.62
N LEU A 227 -8.72 -3.32 8.74
CA LEU A 227 -7.35 -3.83 8.78
C LEU A 227 -7.28 -5.35 8.54
N GLY A 228 -6.08 -5.84 8.21
CA GLY A 228 -5.76 -7.27 8.12
C GLY A 228 -5.25 -7.74 6.75
N ASN A 229 -5.09 -6.84 5.79
CA ASN A 229 -4.71 -7.20 4.42
C ASN A 229 -3.34 -7.90 4.37
N GLY A 230 -2.38 -7.49 5.19
CA GLY A 230 -1.03 -8.07 5.21
C GLY A 230 -1.03 -9.49 5.75
N MET A 231 -1.69 -9.73 6.87
CA MET A 231 -1.88 -11.06 7.46
C MET A 231 -2.56 -12.02 6.47
N ILE A 232 -3.65 -11.58 5.85
CA ILE A 232 -4.43 -12.39 4.89
C ILE A 232 -3.60 -12.70 3.64
N SER A 233 -2.92 -11.69 3.07
CA SER A 233 -2.08 -11.90 1.87
C SER A 233 -0.91 -12.84 2.17
N PHE A 234 -0.32 -12.75 3.37
CA PHE A 234 0.74 -13.66 3.82
C PHE A 234 0.23 -15.08 4.03
N ALA A 235 -0.92 -15.25 4.69
CA ALA A 235 -1.56 -16.56 4.86
C ALA A 235 -1.92 -17.21 3.51
N ALA A 236 -2.39 -16.42 2.55
CA ALA A 236 -2.65 -16.86 1.19
C ALA A 236 -1.37 -17.25 0.45
N GLN A 237 -0.28 -16.49 0.60
CA GLN A 237 1.01 -16.81 0.01
C GLN A 237 1.56 -18.17 0.48
N LEU A 238 1.22 -18.59 1.70
CA LEU A 238 1.59 -19.89 2.25
C LEU A 238 0.64 -21.03 1.86
N ASP A 239 -0.39 -20.78 1.05
CA ASP A 239 -1.47 -21.72 0.74
C ASP A 239 -2.21 -22.22 2.02
N ARG A 240 -2.30 -21.38 3.08
CA ARG A 240 -2.89 -21.72 4.40
C ARG A 240 -4.22 -21.03 4.69
N LEU A 241 -4.80 -20.31 3.73
CA LEU A 241 -6.01 -19.50 3.93
C LEU A 241 -7.16 -19.97 3.03
N GLU A 242 -8.39 -19.93 3.55
CA GLU A 242 -9.59 -20.10 2.72
C GLU A 242 -9.73 -18.96 1.70
N LYS A 243 -10.12 -19.30 0.46
CA LYS A 243 -10.24 -18.33 -0.63
C LYS A 243 -11.18 -17.17 -0.32
N ARG A 244 -12.27 -17.41 0.40
CA ARG A 244 -13.27 -16.39 0.77
C ARG A 244 -12.68 -15.21 1.55
N TYR A 245 -11.67 -15.47 2.39
CA TYR A 245 -11.01 -14.40 3.16
C TYR A 245 -10.13 -13.52 2.26
N LEU A 246 -9.44 -14.13 1.29
CA LEU A 246 -8.67 -13.38 0.30
C LEU A 246 -9.59 -12.58 -0.64
N GLU A 247 -10.72 -13.15 -1.04
CA GLU A 247 -11.75 -12.46 -1.84
C GLU A 247 -12.32 -11.25 -1.09
N GLN A 248 -12.58 -11.37 0.21
CA GLN A 248 -12.99 -10.24 1.05
C GLN A 248 -11.91 -9.15 1.13
N ALA A 249 -10.65 -9.51 1.43
CA ALA A 249 -9.57 -8.52 1.45
C ALA A 249 -9.40 -7.83 0.09
N THR A 250 -9.51 -8.60 -0.99
CA THR A 250 -9.42 -8.12 -2.37
C THR A 250 -10.48 -7.05 -2.68
N SER A 251 -11.72 -7.23 -2.22
CA SER A 251 -12.78 -6.22 -2.48
C SER A 251 -12.45 -4.87 -1.82
N PHE A 252 -11.84 -4.88 -0.63
CA PHE A 252 -11.37 -3.66 0.03
C PHE A 252 -10.11 -3.07 -0.61
N MET A 253 -9.13 -3.91 -0.98
CA MET A 253 -7.90 -3.46 -1.63
C MET A 253 -8.14 -2.84 -3.01
N THR A 254 -9.21 -3.24 -3.71
CA THR A 254 -9.57 -2.70 -5.02
C THR A 254 -10.47 -1.46 -4.94
N MET A 255 -11.03 -1.14 -3.77
CA MET A 255 -11.87 0.05 -3.57
C MET A 255 -11.02 1.33 -3.60
N LEU A 256 -11.47 2.36 -4.33
CA LEU A 256 -10.82 3.67 -4.33
C LEU A 256 -11.15 4.46 -3.05
N ASN A 257 -10.20 5.25 -2.57
CA ASN A 257 -10.42 6.22 -1.48
C ASN A 257 -11.11 7.52 -1.96
N ARG A 258 -11.75 7.49 -3.14
CA ARG A 258 -12.41 8.64 -3.80
C ARG A 258 -13.52 9.23 -2.96
N GLU A 259 -14.47 8.40 -2.54
CA GLU A 259 -15.66 8.83 -1.81
C GLU A 259 -15.31 9.45 -0.44
N PRO A 260 -14.48 8.81 0.42
CA PRO A 260 -13.93 9.47 1.59
C PRO A 260 -13.29 10.83 1.30
N SER A 261 -12.47 10.93 0.25
CA SER A 261 -11.76 12.17 -0.11
C SER A 261 -12.70 13.31 -0.50
N LEU A 262 -13.79 13.02 -1.21
CA LEU A 262 -14.81 14.02 -1.53
C LEU A 262 -15.53 14.51 -0.27
N LEU A 263 -15.87 13.61 0.65
CA LEU A 263 -16.51 13.97 1.92
C LEU A 263 -15.57 14.76 2.83
N MET A 264 -14.26 14.50 2.80
CA MET A 264 -13.28 15.27 3.57
C MET A 264 -13.34 16.77 3.27
N LYS A 265 -13.55 17.12 1.99
CA LYS A 265 -13.75 18.51 1.54
C LYS A 265 -15.06 19.08 2.08
N LYS A 266 -16.14 18.31 1.97
CA LYS A 266 -17.48 18.72 2.41
C LYS A 266 -17.55 19.05 3.90
N TYR A 267 -16.97 18.20 4.75
CA TYR A 267 -17.05 18.32 6.21
C TYR A 267 -15.89 19.09 6.85
N GLY A 268 -14.91 19.52 6.04
CA GLY A 268 -13.80 20.34 6.54
C GLY A 268 -12.92 19.61 7.55
N VAL A 269 -12.46 18.40 7.22
CA VAL A 269 -11.58 17.61 8.09
C VAL A 269 -10.27 18.35 8.40
N ASN A 270 -9.71 18.06 9.58
CA ASN A 270 -8.54 18.73 10.11
C ASN A 270 -7.24 18.12 9.58
N ALA A 271 -7.15 16.80 9.50
CA ALA A 271 -6.02 16.07 8.95
C ALA A 271 -6.45 14.75 8.31
N CYS A 272 -5.63 14.25 7.39
CA CYS A 272 -5.80 12.96 6.74
C CYS A 272 -4.44 12.35 6.43
N THR A 273 -4.38 11.02 6.43
CA THR A 273 -3.37 10.21 5.74
C THR A 273 -4.03 8.92 5.25
N ASP A 274 -3.31 8.05 4.56
CA ASP A 274 -3.80 6.70 4.28
C ASP A 274 -3.04 5.61 5.07
N VAL A 275 -3.72 4.51 5.39
CA VAL A 275 -3.11 3.41 6.12
C VAL A 275 -2.56 2.40 5.13
N THR A 276 -1.23 2.37 4.98
CA THR A 276 -0.52 1.47 4.07
C THR A 276 0.54 0.61 4.77
N GLY A 277 1.78 0.57 4.25
CA GLY A 277 2.81 -0.41 4.63
C GLY A 277 3.31 -0.34 6.07
N PHE A 278 3.13 0.80 6.75
CA PHE A 278 3.54 0.99 8.14
C PHE A 278 2.48 0.57 9.16
N GLY A 279 1.35 0.05 8.69
CA GLY A 279 0.21 -0.29 9.54
C GLY A 279 -0.47 0.94 10.14
N LEU A 280 -1.56 0.71 10.88
CA LEU A 280 -2.32 1.79 11.49
C LEU A 280 -1.46 2.61 12.45
N LEU A 281 -0.70 1.95 13.32
CA LEU A 281 0.08 2.65 14.35
C LEU A 281 1.28 3.40 13.77
N GLY A 282 1.91 2.90 12.71
CA GLY A 282 2.97 3.64 12.04
C GLY A 282 2.46 4.99 11.53
N HIS A 283 1.36 4.98 10.79
CA HIS A 283 0.73 6.18 10.24
C HIS A 283 0.11 7.09 11.30
N LEU A 284 -0.52 6.53 12.33
CA LEU A 284 -1.13 7.30 13.40
C LEU A 284 -0.08 7.99 14.29
N VAL A 285 1.05 7.34 14.57
CA VAL A 285 2.17 7.96 15.29
C VAL A 285 2.70 9.17 14.51
N GLU A 286 2.86 9.05 13.19
CA GLU A 286 3.29 10.18 12.34
C GLU A 286 2.28 11.33 12.38
N MET A 287 1.00 11.03 12.20
CA MET A 287 -0.07 12.03 12.29
C MET A 287 -0.10 12.74 13.65
N ALA A 288 0.02 11.99 14.75
CA ALA A 288 0.02 12.54 16.10
C ALA A 288 1.26 13.41 16.36
N ARG A 289 2.44 12.97 15.91
CA ARG A 289 3.71 13.70 16.08
C ARG A 289 3.72 15.01 15.29
N ASP A 290 3.34 14.95 14.02
CA ASP A 290 3.34 16.12 13.15
C ASP A 290 2.30 17.16 13.61
N SER A 291 1.20 16.70 14.21
CA SER A 291 0.16 17.56 14.79
C SER A 291 0.43 17.97 16.24
N ARG A 292 1.46 17.41 16.90
CA ARG A 292 1.79 17.60 18.34
C ARG A 292 0.61 17.31 19.28
N VAL A 293 -0.08 16.20 19.04
CA VAL A 293 -1.22 15.72 19.83
C VAL A 293 -0.99 14.30 20.32
N VAL A 294 -1.92 13.78 21.11
CA VAL A 294 -1.97 12.36 21.48
C VAL A 294 -3.22 11.73 20.87
N ALA A 295 -3.08 10.51 20.33
CA ALA A 295 -4.21 9.74 19.83
C ALA A 295 -4.59 8.64 20.83
N GLU A 296 -5.88 8.55 21.18
CA GLU A 296 -6.45 7.46 21.97
C GLU A 296 -7.28 6.58 21.03
N ILE A 297 -6.91 5.30 20.90
CA ILE A 297 -7.57 4.32 20.04
C ILE A 297 -8.29 3.28 20.89
N ASP A 298 -9.54 2.98 20.56
CA ASP A 298 -10.27 1.85 21.12
C ASP A 298 -10.11 0.64 20.21
N LEU A 299 -9.35 -0.38 20.66
CA LEU A 299 -9.14 -1.60 19.89
C LEU A 299 -10.44 -2.33 19.54
N ALA A 300 -11.46 -2.26 20.40
CA ALA A 300 -12.74 -2.90 20.14
C ALA A 300 -13.51 -2.25 18.98
N ALA A 301 -13.25 -0.96 18.71
CA ALA A 301 -13.87 -0.20 17.63
C ALA A 301 -13.13 -0.35 16.29
N VAL A 302 -11.87 -0.79 16.29
CA VAL A 302 -11.06 -0.93 15.06
C VAL A 302 -11.69 -1.98 14.12
N PRO A 303 -12.09 -1.59 12.89
CA PRO A 303 -12.68 -2.52 11.93
C PRO A 303 -11.59 -3.46 11.41
N VAL A 304 -11.84 -4.76 11.44
CA VAL A 304 -10.91 -5.79 10.93
C VAL A 304 -11.62 -6.78 10.02
N LEU A 305 -10.87 -7.33 9.07
CA LEU A 305 -11.36 -8.37 8.15
C LEU A 305 -11.61 -9.69 8.90
N GLU A 306 -12.59 -10.47 8.42
CA GLU A 306 -12.99 -11.73 9.06
C GLU A 306 -11.81 -12.72 9.18
N GLY A 307 -10.97 -12.77 8.15
CA GLY A 307 -9.80 -13.65 8.09
C GLY A 307 -8.69 -13.32 9.11
N VAL A 308 -8.74 -12.15 9.77
CA VAL A 308 -7.75 -11.77 10.78
C VAL A 308 -7.75 -12.74 11.96
N ARG A 309 -8.94 -13.16 12.41
CA ARG A 309 -9.04 -14.09 13.56
C ARG A 309 -8.34 -15.41 13.26
N PHE A 310 -8.58 -15.96 12.08
CA PHE A 310 -7.90 -17.17 11.61
C PHE A 310 -6.37 -16.98 11.57
N CYS A 311 -5.88 -15.84 11.09
CA CYS A 311 -4.44 -15.56 11.03
C CYS A 311 -3.82 -15.49 12.42
N LEU A 312 -4.48 -14.80 13.37
CA LEU A 312 -4.03 -14.70 14.77
C LEU A 312 -4.02 -16.06 15.48
N ASP A 313 -5.06 -16.87 15.31
CA ASP A 313 -5.18 -18.18 15.94
C ASP A 313 -4.13 -19.19 15.42
N ASN A 314 -3.58 -18.95 14.22
CA ASN A 314 -2.59 -19.82 13.56
C ASN A 314 -1.19 -19.21 13.47
N ASP A 315 -0.94 -18.08 14.13
CA ASP A 315 0.35 -17.35 14.11
C ASP A 315 0.85 -17.01 12.69
N LEU A 316 -0.07 -16.65 11.79
CA LEU A 316 0.22 -16.27 10.40
C LEU A 316 0.50 -14.76 10.31
N LEU A 317 1.64 -14.35 10.86
CA LEU A 317 2.04 -12.95 10.97
C LEU A 317 3.18 -12.61 10.00
N PRO A 318 2.99 -11.67 9.05
CA PRO A 318 4.10 -11.22 8.21
C PRO A 318 5.12 -10.45 9.05
N GLY A 319 6.42 -10.62 8.75
CA GLY A 319 7.50 -9.89 9.45
C GLY A 319 7.48 -8.36 9.28
N GLY A 320 6.53 -7.81 8.53
CA GLY A 320 6.22 -6.37 8.55
C GLY A 320 5.64 -5.89 9.89
N ILE A 321 4.87 -6.75 10.58
CA ILE A 321 4.30 -6.47 11.90
C ILE A 321 5.41 -6.15 12.89
N GLU A 322 6.40 -7.03 13.01
CA GLU A 322 7.53 -6.86 13.94
C GLU A 322 8.31 -5.56 13.67
N ARG A 323 8.57 -5.25 12.39
CA ARG A 323 9.26 -4.01 12.00
C ARG A 323 8.46 -2.75 12.37
N ASN A 324 7.15 -2.80 12.17
CA ASN A 324 6.26 -1.66 12.48
C ASN A 324 6.10 -1.50 14.00
N LEU A 325 6.02 -2.60 14.75
CA LEU A 325 6.03 -2.61 16.21
C LEU A 325 7.34 -2.02 16.77
N GLU A 326 8.49 -2.50 16.29
CA GLU A 326 9.80 -2.00 16.71
C GLU A 326 9.92 -0.49 16.51
N TYR A 327 9.54 0.00 15.33
CA TYR A 327 9.56 1.44 15.02
C TYR A 327 8.69 2.25 15.99
N THR A 328 7.46 1.80 16.26
CA THR A 328 6.46 2.58 17.01
C THR A 328 6.56 2.42 18.53
N SER A 329 7.32 1.44 19.02
CA SER A 329 7.44 1.07 20.44
C SER A 329 7.73 2.24 21.40
N ALA A 330 8.48 3.25 20.94
CA ALA A 330 8.80 4.43 21.74
C ALA A 330 7.55 5.29 22.06
N TRP A 331 6.55 5.31 21.17
CA TRP A 331 5.41 6.23 21.21
C TRP A 331 4.08 5.57 21.55
N VAL A 332 3.99 4.25 21.44
CA VAL A 332 2.76 3.51 21.72
C VAL A 332 2.72 3.06 23.18
N ARG A 333 1.57 3.26 23.83
CA ARG A 333 1.26 2.75 25.18
C ARG A 333 -0.04 1.96 25.13
N VAL A 334 -0.06 0.81 25.77
CA VAL A 334 -1.25 -0.06 25.83
C VAL A 334 -1.78 -0.09 27.26
N HIS A 335 -3.06 0.24 27.44
CA HIS A 335 -3.75 0.07 28.71
C HIS A 335 -4.28 -1.36 28.86
N GLY A 336 -3.78 -2.07 29.87
CA GLY A 336 -4.18 -3.44 30.19
C GLY A 336 -3.14 -4.48 29.73
N ASN A 337 -3.58 -5.52 29.02
CA ASN A 337 -2.70 -6.63 28.62
C ASN A 337 -1.87 -6.27 27.38
N GLN A 338 -0.60 -5.93 27.60
CA GLN A 338 0.36 -5.59 26.54
C GLN A 338 0.77 -6.79 25.69
N ASP A 339 0.56 -8.02 26.18
CA ASP A 339 0.95 -9.27 25.50
C ASP A 339 -0.17 -9.83 24.62
N SER A 340 -1.26 -9.07 24.39
CA SER A 340 -2.35 -9.52 23.54
C SER A 340 -1.90 -9.63 22.08
N LYS A 341 -1.98 -10.85 21.51
CA LYS A 341 -1.72 -11.10 20.08
C LYS A 341 -2.62 -10.25 19.16
N GLU A 342 -3.78 -9.83 19.65
CA GLU A 342 -4.72 -9.04 18.86
C GLU A 342 -4.17 -7.64 18.53
N LEU A 343 -3.23 -7.13 19.32
CA LEU A 343 -2.55 -5.86 19.05
C LEU A 343 -1.74 -5.92 17.74
N SER A 344 -1.30 -7.11 17.32
CA SER A 344 -0.52 -7.30 16.08
C SER A 344 -1.23 -6.78 14.84
N VAL A 345 -2.57 -6.73 14.82
CA VAL A 345 -3.33 -6.21 13.67
C VAL A 345 -3.10 -4.71 13.45
N LEU A 346 -2.82 -3.96 14.51
CA LEU A 346 -2.60 -2.52 14.43
C LEU A 346 -1.25 -2.18 13.75
N TYR A 347 -0.33 -3.14 13.73
CA TYR A 347 0.98 -3.04 13.08
C TYR A 347 1.02 -3.74 11.72
N ASP A 348 -0.04 -4.44 11.32
CA ASP A 348 -0.11 -5.16 10.05
C ASP A 348 0.03 -4.20 8.86
N PRO A 349 0.96 -4.43 7.92
CA PRO A 349 1.04 -3.65 6.69
C PRO A 349 -0.24 -3.78 5.85
N GLN A 350 -0.90 -2.65 5.59
CA GLN A 350 -2.08 -2.62 4.76
C GLN A 350 -1.69 -2.33 3.31
N THR A 351 -2.12 -3.16 2.37
CA THR A 351 -1.99 -2.86 0.93
C THR A 351 -3.27 -2.17 0.50
N SER A 352 -3.19 -0.99 -0.13
CA SER A 352 -4.38 -0.22 -0.55
C SER A 352 -5.42 -0.06 0.59
N GLY A 353 -4.95 0.32 1.78
CA GLY A 353 -5.83 0.51 2.94
C GLY A 353 -6.71 1.76 2.82
N GLY A 354 -7.41 2.06 3.91
CA GLY A 354 -8.33 3.19 3.97
C GLY A 354 -7.63 4.47 4.36
N LEU A 355 -8.30 5.60 4.15
CA LEU A 355 -7.96 6.86 4.79
C LEU A 355 -8.14 6.78 6.31
N LEU A 356 -7.19 7.40 7.01
CA LEU A 356 -7.21 7.72 8.43
C LEU A 356 -7.46 9.22 8.59
N ILE A 357 -8.59 9.59 9.17
CA ILE A 357 -9.11 10.96 9.12
C ILE A 357 -9.30 11.49 10.53
N SER A 358 -8.79 12.70 10.77
CA SER A 358 -9.06 13.49 11.98
C SER A 358 -10.13 14.55 11.66
N ILE A 359 -11.28 14.44 12.32
CA ILE A 359 -12.46 15.26 12.05
C ILE A 359 -13.08 15.78 13.37
N PRO A 360 -13.63 17.02 13.39
CA PRO A 360 -14.38 17.48 14.55
C PRO A 360 -15.52 16.53 14.93
N GLU A 361 -15.65 16.20 16.21
CA GLU A 361 -16.65 15.26 16.73
C GLU A 361 -18.08 15.57 16.27
N THR A 362 -18.42 16.86 16.14
CA THR A 362 -19.74 17.32 15.71
C THR A 362 -20.15 16.85 14.32
N PHE A 363 -19.19 16.53 13.44
CA PHE A 363 -19.45 16.07 12.06
C PHE A 363 -19.28 14.57 11.89
N ALA A 364 -18.74 13.86 12.88
CA ALA A 364 -18.30 12.48 12.74
C ALA A 364 -19.43 11.52 12.36
N ARG A 365 -20.60 11.64 13.00
CA ARG A 365 -21.75 10.76 12.75
C ARG A 365 -22.31 10.96 11.34
N ASP A 366 -22.48 12.20 10.92
CA ASP A 366 -22.99 12.52 9.58
C ASP A 366 -22.01 12.05 8.49
N PHE A 367 -20.72 12.23 8.73
CA PHE A 367 -19.66 11.74 7.84
C PHE A 367 -19.71 10.21 7.65
N ILE A 368 -19.81 9.45 8.76
CA ILE A 368 -19.93 7.98 8.70
C ILE A 368 -21.22 7.56 7.99
N ASN A 369 -22.36 8.18 8.31
CA ASN A 369 -23.63 7.85 7.68
C ASN A 369 -23.59 8.08 6.16
N GLU A 370 -22.94 9.16 5.71
CA GLU A 370 -22.80 9.44 4.29
C GLU A 370 -21.85 8.47 3.59
N LEU A 371 -20.76 8.05 4.24
CA LEU A 371 -19.89 6.98 3.74
C LEU A 371 -20.64 5.65 3.56
N LEU A 372 -21.46 5.27 4.54
CA LEU A 372 -22.27 4.05 4.47
C LEU A 372 -23.29 4.13 3.34
N ASN A 373 -23.93 5.29 3.15
CA ASN A 373 -24.86 5.54 2.03
C ASN A 373 -24.16 5.46 0.66
N GLN A 374 -22.85 5.68 0.60
CA GLN A 374 -22.02 5.54 -0.60
C GLN A 374 -21.39 4.13 -0.73
N ASN A 375 -21.84 3.16 0.07
CA ASN A 375 -21.33 1.78 0.11
C ASN A 375 -19.86 1.67 0.53
N VAL A 376 -19.32 2.64 1.28
CA VAL A 376 -18.02 2.52 1.94
C VAL A 376 -18.22 1.76 3.26
N ILE A 377 -18.49 0.46 3.10
CA ILE A 377 -18.75 -0.48 4.18
C ILE A 377 -17.45 -0.66 4.99
N GLY A 378 -17.51 -0.66 6.32
CA GLY A 378 -16.31 -0.85 7.16
C GLY A 378 -15.62 0.43 7.64
N ALA A 379 -16.16 1.60 7.31
CA ALA A 379 -15.78 2.84 7.98
C ALA A 379 -16.18 2.81 9.47
N SER A 380 -15.32 3.29 10.35
CA SER A 380 -15.58 3.33 11.79
C SER A 380 -14.83 4.45 12.49
N ILE A 381 -15.44 5.01 13.54
CA ILE A 381 -14.74 5.87 14.50
C ILE A 381 -13.95 4.94 15.42
N ILE A 382 -12.62 5.03 15.37
CA ILE A 382 -11.71 4.13 16.08
C ILE A 382 -11.11 4.75 17.34
N GLY A 383 -11.33 6.05 17.56
CA GLY A 383 -10.67 6.77 18.63
C GLY A 383 -10.88 8.28 18.57
N LYS A 384 -10.05 9.00 19.33
CA LYS A 384 -10.09 10.45 19.46
C LYS A 384 -8.71 11.04 19.66
N VAL A 385 -8.59 12.32 19.37
CA VAL A 385 -7.40 13.13 19.60
C VAL A 385 -7.55 13.86 20.93
N ILE A 386 -6.57 13.73 21.81
CA ILE A 386 -6.54 14.39 23.12
C ILE A 386 -5.34 15.32 23.25
N LYS A 387 -5.38 16.18 24.28
CA LYS A 387 -4.26 17.05 24.60
C LYS A 387 -3.10 16.20 25.16
N PRO A 388 -1.84 16.49 24.79
CA PRO A 388 -0.68 15.93 25.47
C PRO A 388 -0.71 16.24 26.97
N THR A 389 -0.17 15.34 27.78
CA THR A 389 0.02 15.49 29.23
C THR A 389 1.47 15.16 29.58
N ASP A 390 1.89 15.43 30.82
CA ASP A 390 3.24 15.07 31.27
C ASP A 390 3.50 13.55 31.22
N GLU A 391 2.44 12.74 31.35
CA GLU A 391 2.50 11.27 31.27
C GLU A 391 2.41 10.75 29.83
N LEU A 392 1.81 11.53 28.93
CA LEU A 392 1.60 11.22 27.51
C LEU A 392 2.09 12.40 26.66
N PRO A 393 3.40 12.46 26.37
CA PRO A 393 3.98 13.56 25.62
C PRO A 393 3.47 13.58 24.17
N ASP A 394 3.75 14.69 23.49
CA ASP A 394 3.33 14.91 22.11
C ASP A 394 3.76 13.78 21.17
N GLY A 395 2.85 13.37 20.28
CA GLY A 395 3.07 12.27 19.35
C GLY A 395 2.85 10.88 19.92
N GLY A 396 2.39 10.77 21.17
CA GLY A 396 2.01 9.49 21.77
C GLY A 396 0.73 8.91 21.17
N VAL A 397 0.65 7.58 21.15
CA VAL A 397 -0.57 6.83 20.85
C VAL A 397 -0.89 5.93 22.02
N VAL A 398 -2.14 5.96 22.47
CA VAL A 398 -2.65 5.18 23.59
C VAL A 398 -3.70 4.21 23.08
N ILE A 399 -3.53 2.93 23.37
CA ILE A 399 -4.48 1.88 23.01
C ILE A 399 -5.30 1.53 24.25
N MET A 400 -6.61 1.72 24.11
CA MET A 400 -7.65 1.35 25.06
C MET A 400 -8.27 0.03 24.63
N ASN A 401 -8.71 -0.77 25.61
CA ASN A 401 -9.19 -2.14 25.42
C ASN A 401 -8.15 -3.06 24.78
N ASN A 402 -8.35 -4.37 24.91
CA ASN A 402 -7.39 -5.37 24.43
C ASN A 402 -8.04 -6.49 23.60
N GLN A 403 -9.26 -6.24 23.10
CA GLN A 403 -10.05 -7.19 22.33
C GLN A 403 -10.63 -6.55 21.06
N LEU A 404 -10.50 -7.25 19.94
CA LEU A 404 -11.09 -6.98 18.64
C LEU A 404 -12.53 -7.46 18.62
N ASN A 405 -13.46 -6.52 18.47
CA ASN A 405 -14.89 -6.82 18.42
C ASN A 405 -15.55 -6.41 17.09
N ASN A 406 -15.00 -5.42 16.38
CA ASN A 406 -15.57 -4.91 15.13
C ASN A 406 -15.10 -5.73 13.91
N ILE A 407 -15.57 -6.97 13.80
CA ILE A 407 -15.34 -7.81 12.62
C ILE A 407 -16.25 -7.33 11.48
N VAL A 408 -15.67 -6.98 10.34
CA VAL A 408 -16.41 -6.58 9.14
C VAL A 408 -16.81 -7.83 8.36
N THR A 409 -18.10 -8.10 8.27
CA THR A 409 -18.69 -9.14 7.40
C THR A 409 -19.23 -8.50 6.12
N GLN A 410 -19.35 -9.26 5.03
CA GLN A 410 -19.89 -8.73 3.76
C GLN A 410 -21.40 -8.39 3.82
N ASN A 411 -22.12 -8.77 4.88
CA ASN A 411 -23.55 -8.50 5.04
C ASN A 411 -23.75 -7.25 5.92
N ALA A 412 -24.12 -6.15 5.29
CA ALA A 412 -24.31 -4.85 5.93
C ALA A 412 -25.61 -4.72 6.76
N GLU A 413 -26.37 -5.79 6.98
CA GLU A 413 -27.73 -5.72 7.57
C GLU A 413 -27.75 -5.60 9.11
N ASP A 414 -26.63 -5.83 9.82
CA ASP A 414 -26.64 -5.97 11.29
C ASP A 414 -25.87 -4.89 12.08
N LYS A 415 -25.66 -3.69 11.53
CA LYS A 415 -25.00 -2.61 12.29
C LYS A 415 -25.98 -1.49 12.70
N ASN A 416 -26.46 -1.58 13.94
CA ASN A 416 -26.94 -0.40 14.68
C ASN A 416 -25.72 0.37 15.18
N TYR A 417 -25.39 1.48 14.52
CA TYR A 417 -24.28 2.39 14.87
C TYR A 417 -24.70 3.45 15.90
#